data_AF-A0A139YBY1-F1
#
_entry.id   AF-A0A139YBY1-F1
#
_cell.length_a   1.000
_cell.length_b   1.000
_cell.length_c   1.000
_cell.angle_alpha   90.00
_cell.angle_beta   90.00
_cell.angle_gamma   90.00
#
_symmetry.space_group_name_H-M   'P 1'
#
loop_
_entity.id
_entity.type
_entity.pdbx_description
1 polymer ?
#
loop_
_entity_poly.entity_id
_entity_poly.type
_entity_poly.pdbx_seq_one_letter_code
_entity_poly.pdbx_strand_id
1 'polypeptide(L)'
;MKITTFLTSALAGAVAARDSVYLVNSYKGSEISSGIAYYADGHSATGGSRPDDYVDVVHGSNIIWEGRTVKGTFSSGVSFTSSIFADAGGKQGNAWAGTGTNGFHIYNL
;
A
#
# COMPACT_ATOMS: atom_id res chain seq x y z
N MET A 1 -17.88 28.14 49.74
CA MET A 1 -18.06 26.77 49.23
C MET A 1 -17.51 26.74 47.81
N LYS A 2 -16.46 25.95 47.53
CA LYS A 2 -15.78 25.90 46.22
C LYS A 2 -16.53 24.92 45.30
N ILE A 3 -17.00 25.39 44.14
CA ILE A 3 -17.60 24.53 43.11
C ILE A 3 -16.45 24.11 42.18
N THR A 4 -16.08 22.85 42.26
CA THR A 4 -15.07 22.23 41.39
C THR A 4 -15.78 21.69 40.16
N THR A 5 -15.58 22.32 39.01
CA THR A 5 -16.09 21.83 37.72
C THR A 5 -15.21 20.68 37.24
N PHE A 6 -15.79 19.50 37.05
CA PHE A 6 -15.13 18.40 36.34
C PHE A 6 -15.35 18.58 34.84
N LEU A 7 -14.28 18.85 34.08
CA LEU A 7 -14.31 18.75 32.63
C LEU A 7 -14.24 17.27 32.25
N THR A 8 -15.34 16.73 31.76
CA THR A 8 -15.36 15.43 31.08
C THR A 8 -14.86 15.64 29.66
N SER A 9 -13.57 15.43 29.41
CA SER A 9 -13.04 15.36 28.05
C SER A 9 -13.45 14.03 27.43
N ALA A 10 -14.39 14.07 26.48
CA ALA A 10 -14.70 12.93 25.62
C ALA A 10 -13.50 12.68 24.70
N LEU A 11 -12.79 11.56 24.93
CA LEU A 11 -11.80 11.06 23.99
C LEU A 11 -12.55 10.46 22.80
N ALA A 12 -12.79 11.28 21.78
CA ALA A 12 -13.19 10.74 20.48
C ALA A 12 -12.01 9.92 19.96
N GLY A 13 -12.15 8.60 19.93
CA GLY A 13 -11.16 7.71 19.34
C GLY A 13 -11.02 8.04 17.85
N ALA A 14 -9.91 8.66 17.48
CA ALA A 14 -9.57 8.86 16.08
C ALA A 14 -9.34 7.48 15.45
N VAL A 15 -10.17 7.09 14.49
CA VAL A 15 -9.83 5.97 13.61
C VAL A 15 -8.63 6.45 12.80
N ALA A 16 -7.46 5.86 13.07
CA ALA A 16 -6.27 6.12 12.27
C ALA A 16 -6.58 5.79 10.80
N ALA A 17 -6.28 6.73 9.91
CA ALA A 17 -6.42 6.52 8.49
C ALA A 17 -5.49 5.37 8.05
N ARG A 18 -5.91 4.61 7.05
CA ARG A 18 -5.18 3.39 6.65
C ARG A 18 -4.17 3.72 5.57
N ASP A 19 -2.98 3.17 5.72
CA ASP A 19 -1.99 3.14 4.65
C ASP A 19 -2.43 2.23 3.51
N SER A 20 -1.97 2.55 2.31
CA SER A 20 -2.23 1.77 1.10
C SER A 20 -0.94 1.51 0.33
N VAL A 21 -0.84 0.31 -0.22
CA VAL A 21 0.26 -0.09 -1.12
C VAL A 21 -0.34 -0.57 -2.43
N TYR A 22 0.17 -0.03 -3.54
CA TYR A 22 -0.24 -0.40 -4.89
C TYR A 22 0.92 -1.06 -5.61
N LEU A 23 0.65 -2.19 -6.25
CA LEU A 23 1.55 -2.83 -7.21
C LEU A 23 1.21 -2.25 -8.58
N VAL A 24 2.17 -1.59 -9.22
CA VAL A 24 1.86 -0.79 -10.43
C VAL A 24 2.75 -1.16 -11.60
N ASN A 25 2.13 -1.11 -12.77
CA ASN A 25 2.79 -1.06 -14.06
C ASN A 25 2.55 0.35 -14.63
N SER A 26 3.62 1.11 -14.80
CA SER A 26 3.58 2.55 -15.10
C SER A 26 4.10 2.84 -16.51
N TYR A 27 3.48 3.81 -17.17
CA TYR A 27 3.90 4.33 -18.46
C TYR A 27 3.90 5.86 -18.44
N LYS A 28 4.99 6.49 -18.86
CA LYS A 28 5.08 7.95 -19.04
C LYS A 28 5.92 8.30 -20.27
N GLY A 29 5.26 8.61 -21.38
CA GLY A 29 5.96 8.74 -22.66
C GLY A 29 6.64 7.43 -23.04
N SER A 30 7.97 7.44 -23.17
CA SER A 30 8.78 6.23 -23.40
C SER A 30 9.25 5.53 -22.13
N GLU A 31 9.01 6.11 -20.95
CA GLU A 31 9.38 5.50 -19.67
C GLU A 31 8.38 4.41 -19.30
N ILE A 32 8.89 3.22 -19.01
CA ILE A 32 8.13 2.05 -18.57
C ILE A 32 8.78 1.55 -17.29
N SER A 33 7.97 1.26 -16.26
CA SER A 33 8.49 0.69 -15.01
C SER A 33 7.42 -0.08 -14.27
N SER A 34 7.82 -1.11 -13.54
CA SER A 34 6.99 -1.72 -12.51
C SER A 34 7.51 -1.36 -11.13
N GLY A 35 6.61 -1.01 -10.23
CA GLY A 35 7.01 -0.59 -8.89
C GLY A 35 5.94 -0.79 -7.82
N ILE A 36 6.33 -0.44 -6.60
CA ILE A 36 5.47 -0.47 -5.42
C ILE A 36 5.28 0.96 -4.94
N ALA A 37 4.04 1.43 -4.98
CA ALA A 37 3.65 2.78 -4.59
C ALA A 37 2.98 2.77 -3.23
N TYR A 38 3.53 3.52 -2.28
CA TYR A 38 3.02 3.65 -0.92
C TYR A 38 2.31 4.99 -0.73
N TYR A 39 1.19 4.94 -0.03
CA TYR A 39 0.38 6.09 0.36
C TYR A 39 0.07 6.00 1.85
N ALA A 40 0.44 7.04 2.60
CA ALA A 40 0.26 7.09 4.05
C ALA A 40 -1.12 7.67 4.42
N ASP A 41 -1.64 7.31 5.60
CA ASP A 41 -2.68 8.06 6.30
C ASP A 41 -3.94 8.35 5.44
N GLY A 42 -4.40 7.36 4.67
CA GLY A 42 -5.60 7.47 3.84
C GLY A 42 -5.41 8.23 2.53
N HIS A 43 -4.17 8.63 2.19
CA HIS A 43 -3.82 9.02 0.83
C HIS A 43 -4.07 7.84 -0.13
N SER A 44 -4.35 8.17 -1.40
CA SER A 44 -4.58 7.15 -2.43
C SER A 44 -4.23 7.68 -3.81
N ALA A 45 -4.12 6.76 -4.77
CA ALA A 45 -3.92 7.09 -6.17
C ALA A 45 -5.13 7.79 -6.83
N THR A 46 -6.28 7.89 -6.13
CA THR A 46 -7.48 8.55 -6.66
C THR A 46 -7.20 10.02 -6.97
N GLY A 47 -7.65 10.48 -8.13
CA GLY A 47 -7.44 11.86 -8.57
C GLY A 47 -6.05 12.17 -9.10
N GLY A 48 -5.19 11.16 -9.28
CA GLY A 48 -3.84 11.35 -9.84
C GLY A 48 -2.82 11.87 -8.83
N SER A 49 -3.11 11.75 -7.54
CA SER A 49 -2.18 12.08 -6.46
C SER A 49 -0.91 11.23 -6.58
N ARG A 50 0.23 11.84 -6.26
CA ARG A 50 1.51 11.14 -6.24
C ARG A 50 1.60 10.27 -4.97
N PRO A 51 2.30 9.13 -5.03
CA PRO A 51 2.59 8.36 -3.83
C PRO A 51 3.52 9.12 -2.89
N ASP A 52 3.39 8.85 -1.60
CA ASP A 52 4.27 9.35 -0.56
C ASP A 52 5.66 8.70 -0.67
N ASP A 53 5.73 7.44 -1.12
CA ASP A 53 6.98 6.77 -1.48
C ASP A 53 6.78 5.81 -2.67
N TYR A 54 7.81 5.61 -3.48
CA TYR A 54 7.78 4.74 -4.64
C TYR A 54 9.08 3.99 -4.81
N VAL A 55 8.98 2.67 -4.95
CA VAL A 55 10.13 1.81 -5.25
C VAL A 55 10.00 1.31 -6.67
N ASP A 56 10.99 1.64 -7.51
CA ASP A 56 11.14 1.03 -8.82
C ASP A 56 11.70 -0.39 -8.65
N VAL A 57 10.89 -1.39 -8.99
CA VAL A 57 11.28 -2.80 -8.90
C VAL A 57 11.95 -3.23 -10.21
N VAL A 58 11.40 -2.80 -11.35
CA VAL A 58 11.95 -3.04 -12.68
C VAL A 58 11.81 -1.78 -13.50
N HIS A 59 12.95 -1.24 -13.90
CA HIS A 59 13.03 -0.10 -14.81
C HIS A 59 13.15 -0.58 -16.27
N GLY A 60 12.45 0.08 -17.19
CA GLY A 60 12.53 -0.15 -18.64
C GLY A 60 11.59 -1.24 -19.17
N SER A 61 10.84 -1.93 -18.30
CA SER A 61 9.83 -2.91 -18.72
C SER A 61 8.76 -3.09 -17.65
N ASN A 62 7.64 -3.69 -18.05
CA ASN A 62 6.62 -4.12 -17.10
C ASN A 62 6.74 -5.60 -16.76
N ILE A 63 6.36 -5.94 -15.53
CA ILE A 63 6.26 -7.33 -15.08
C ILE A 63 4.81 -7.79 -15.06
N ILE A 64 4.64 -9.09 -15.19
CA ILE A 64 3.44 -9.80 -14.76
C ILE A 64 3.61 -10.01 -13.25
N TRP A 65 2.69 -9.49 -12.44
CA TRP A 65 2.77 -9.59 -10.99
C TRP A 65 2.34 -10.98 -10.51
N GLU A 66 1.36 -11.57 -11.20
CA GLU A 66 0.83 -12.90 -10.93
C GLU A 66 1.92 -13.96 -10.99
N GLY A 67 1.95 -14.81 -9.97
CA GLY A 67 2.92 -15.90 -9.82
C GLY A 67 4.30 -15.44 -9.39
N ARG A 68 4.48 -14.16 -9.04
CA ARG A 68 5.78 -13.62 -8.60
C ARG A 68 5.75 -13.17 -7.15
N THR A 69 6.87 -13.41 -6.48
CA THR A 69 7.21 -12.77 -5.21
C THR A 69 8.18 -11.64 -5.47
N VAL A 70 7.80 -10.42 -5.10
CA VAL A 70 8.52 -9.19 -5.36
C VAL A 70 8.70 -8.44 -4.06
N LYS A 71 9.92 -7.94 -3.81
CA LYS A 71 10.24 -7.13 -2.63
C LYS A 71 10.72 -5.75 -3.05
N GLY A 72 10.12 -4.71 -2.47
CA GLY A 72 10.61 -3.33 -2.54
C GLY A 72 11.02 -2.83 -1.16
N THR A 73 11.98 -1.92 -1.09
CA THR A 73 12.39 -1.24 0.16
C THR A 73 12.20 0.25 -0.02
N PHE A 74 11.31 0.82 0.78
CA PHE A 74 10.99 2.25 0.79
C PHE A 74 12.15 3.06 1.34
N SER A 75 12.16 4.36 1.10
CA SER A 75 13.18 5.29 1.57
C SER A 75 13.33 5.30 3.10
N SER A 76 12.26 4.93 3.83
CA SER A 76 12.27 4.75 5.28
C SER A 76 13.06 3.52 5.77
N GLY A 77 13.45 2.63 4.85
CA GLY A 77 14.09 1.34 5.16
C GLY A 77 13.10 0.20 5.41
N VAL A 78 11.80 0.47 5.48
CA VAL A 78 10.76 -0.57 5.55
C VAL A 78 10.68 -1.27 4.20
N SER A 79 10.73 -2.61 4.21
CA SER A 79 10.47 -3.40 3.02
C SER A 79 9.04 -3.90 2.99
N PHE A 80 8.47 -3.97 1.78
CA PHE A 80 7.24 -4.71 1.52
C PHE A 80 7.50 -5.81 0.49
N THR A 81 7.07 -7.03 0.80
CA THR A 81 7.14 -8.19 -0.08
C THR A 81 5.73 -8.59 -0.48
N SER A 82 5.42 -8.54 -1.77
CA SER A 82 4.18 -9.03 -2.36
C SER A 82 4.36 -10.39 -3.00
N SER A 83 3.37 -11.27 -2.87
CA SER A 83 3.27 -12.56 -3.56
C SER A 83 1.87 -12.69 -4.15
N ILE A 84 1.73 -12.48 -5.46
CA ILE A 84 0.44 -12.58 -6.14
C ILE A 84 0.29 -14.00 -6.69
N PHE A 85 -0.88 -14.61 -6.47
CA PHE A 85 -1.15 -15.95 -6.96
C PHE A 85 -1.11 -15.98 -8.50
N ALA A 86 -0.57 -17.05 -9.07
CA ALA A 86 -0.45 -17.19 -10.53
C ALA A 86 -1.82 -17.18 -11.25
N ASP A 87 -2.87 -17.59 -10.54
CA ASP A 87 -4.25 -17.64 -11.02
C ASP A 87 -5.08 -16.41 -10.61
N ALA A 88 -4.47 -15.34 -10.10
CA ALA A 88 -5.18 -14.18 -9.56
C ALA A 88 -6.17 -13.56 -10.56
N GLY A 89 -5.80 -13.46 -11.84
CA GLY A 89 -6.68 -12.95 -12.90
C GLY A 89 -7.93 -13.81 -13.16
N GLY A 90 -7.95 -15.06 -12.69
CA GLY A 90 -9.10 -15.97 -12.79
C GLY A 90 -10.00 -15.97 -11.55
N LYS A 91 -9.66 -15.21 -10.50
CA LYS A 91 -10.44 -15.17 -9.27
C LYS A 91 -11.65 -14.23 -9.41
N GLN A 92 -12.67 -14.49 -8.60
CA GLN A 92 -13.85 -13.63 -8.53
C GLN A 92 -13.49 -12.26 -7.92
N GLY A 93 -14.24 -11.22 -8.28
CA GLY A 93 -14.09 -9.90 -7.67
C GLY A 93 -14.19 -9.96 -6.14
N ASN A 94 -13.33 -9.20 -5.46
CA ASN A 94 -13.17 -9.17 -4.00
C ASN A 94 -12.61 -10.45 -3.35
N ALA A 95 -12.21 -11.46 -4.13
CA ALA A 95 -11.43 -12.57 -3.62
C ALA A 95 -9.96 -12.16 -3.44
N TRP A 96 -9.30 -12.73 -2.44
CA TRP A 96 -7.87 -12.53 -2.24
C TRP A 96 -7.08 -13.09 -3.43
N ALA A 97 -6.27 -12.23 -4.02
CA ALA A 97 -5.39 -12.45 -5.15
C ALA A 97 -3.93 -12.71 -4.74
N GLY A 98 -3.57 -12.52 -3.48
CA GLY A 98 -2.24 -12.83 -3.00
C GLY A 98 -2.02 -12.54 -1.52
N THR A 99 -0.76 -12.42 -1.16
CA THR A 99 -0.33 -11.99 0.17
C THR A 99 0.70 -10.88 0.08
N GLY A 100 0.76 -10.05 1.11
CA GLY A 100 1.78 -9.03 1.30
C GLY A 100 2.36 -9.11 2.71
N THR A 101 3.60 -8.69 2.91
CA THR A 101 4.17 -8.55 4.25
C THR A 101 5.20 -7.43 4.32
N ASN A 102 5.23 -6.73 5.46
CA ASN A 102 6.29 -5.77 5.78
C ASN A 102 7.31 -6.32 6.80
N GLY A 103 7.28 -7.63 7.07
CA GLY A 103 8.08 -8.29 8.10
C GLY A 103 7.46 -8.25 9.51
N PHE A 104 6.50 -7.37 9.77
CA PHE A 104 5.76 -7.29 11.04
C PHE A 104 4.34 -7.85 10.94
N HIS A 105 3.67 -7.58 9.82
CA HIS A 105 2.32 -8.02 9.54
C HIS A 105 2.25 -8.74 8.19
N ILE A 106 1.24 -9.59 8.06
CA ILE A 106 0.87 -10.26 6.82
C ILE A 106 -0.51 -9.76 6.43
N TYR A 107 -0.66 -9.45 5.15
CA TYR A 107 -1.86 -8.88 4.54
C TYR A 107 -2.37 -9.84 3.48
N ASN A 108 -3.69 -9.98 3.38
CA ASN A 108 -4.31 -10.57 2.22
C ASN A 108 -4.47 -9.46 1.17
N LEU A 109 -3.99 -9.72 -0.04
CA LEU A 109 -4.11 -8.82 -1.19
C LEU A 109 -5.26 -9.26 -2.07
#